data_AF-A0A842T2R7-F1
#
_entry.id   AF-A0A842T2R7-F1
#
_cell.length_a   1.000
_cell.length_b   1.000
_cell.length_c   1.000
_cell.angle_alpha   90.00
_cell.angle_beta   90.00
_cell.angle_gamma   90.00
#
_symmetry.space_group_name_H-M   'P 1'
#
loop_
_entity.id
_entity.type
_entity.pdbx_description
1 polymer ?
#
loop_
_entity_poly.entity_id
_entity_poly.type
_entity_poly.pdbx_seq_one_letter_code
_entity_poly.pdbx_strand_id
1 'polypeptide(L)' 'MAYKHLSMLKKIFVHLGISEERIQQYFCSAADVEKFINSVKDISQKIHALPPLPKKTE' A
#
# COMPACT_ATOMS: atom_id res chain seq x y z
N MET A 1 -16.93 3.17 -4.83
CA MET A 1 -16.24 4.43 -4.47
C MET A 1 -14.75 4.20 -4.20
N ALA A 2 -14.37 3.45 -3.16
CA ALA A 2 -12.96 3.26 -2.76
C ALA A 2 -12.01 2.77 -3.88
N TYR A 3 -12.45 1.81 -4.72
CA TYR A 3 -11.62 1.26 -5.80
C TYR A 3 -11.21 2.32 -6.85
N LYS A 4 -12.08 3.26 -7.17
CA LYS A 4 -11.79 4.33 -8.14
C LYS A 4 -10.70 5.27 -7.62
N HIS A 5 -10.77 5.63 -6.34
CA HIS A 5 -9.74 6.45 -5.69
C HIS A 5 -8.42 5.71 -5.57
N LEU A 6 -8.43 4.40 -5.26
CA LEU A 6 -7.24 3.57 -5.23
C LEU A 6 -6.53 3.54 -6.59
N SER A 7 -7.29 3.32 -7.67
CA SER A 7 -6.75 3.30 -9.03
C SER A 7 -6.14 4.66 -9.40
N MET A 8 -6.78 5.77 -9.03
CA MET A 8 -6.23 7.10 -9.25
C MET A 8 -4.93 7.32 -8.46
N LEU A 9 -4.88 6.91 -7.19
CA LEU A 9 -3.68 7.06 -6.35
C LEU A 9 -2.50 6.27 -6.92
N LYS A 10 -2.74 5.04 -7.40
CA LYS A 10 -1.70 4.24 -8.08
C LYS A 10 -1.13 4.97 -9.29
N LYS A 11 -1.99 5.58 -10.12
CA LYS A 11 -1.56 6.39 -11.27
C LYS A 11 -0.71 7.60 -10.84
N ILE A 12 -1.08 8.27 -9.75
CA ILE A 12 -0.29 9.39 -9.20
C ILE A 12 1.08 8.91 -8.74
N PHE A 13 1.17 7.77 -8.04
CA PHE A 13 2.44 7.21 -7.60
C PHE A 13 3.37 6.89 -8.77
N VAL A 14 2.84 6.21 -9.79
CA VAL A 14 3.59 5.92 -11.02
C VAL A 14 4.09 7.22 -11.68
N HIS A 15 3.24 8.25 -11.74
CA HIS A 15 3.62 9.56 -12.29
C HIS A 15 4.75 10.24 -11.49
N LEU A 16 4.79 10.03 -10.17
CA LEU A 16 5.84 10.56 -9.28
C LEU A 16 7.10 9.67 -9.23
N GLY A 17 7.17 8.60 -10.03
CA GLY A 17 8.29 7.64 -10.00
C GLY A 17 8.30 6.74 -8.75
N ILE A 18 7.17 6.63 -8.06
CA ILE A 18 6.99 5.78 -6.89
C ILE A 18 6.28 4.49 -7.32
N SER A 19 6.78 3.34 -6.86
CA SER A 19 6.13 2.05 -7.14
C SER A 19 4.70 2.02 -6.60
N GLU A 20 3.73 1.66 -7.46
CA GLU A 20 2.34 1.46 -7.07
C GLU A 20 2.13 0.28 -6.12
N GLU A 21 3.11 -0.63 -6.01
CA GLU A 21 3.10 -1.75 -5.06
C GLU A 21 3.12 -1.28 -3.60
N ARG A 22 3.48 -0.01 -3.35
CA ARG A 22 3.35 0.63 -2.05
C ARG A 22 1.90 0.82 -1.61
N ILE A 23 0.95 0.74 -2.53
CA ILE A 23 -0.49 0.91 -2.27
C ILE A 23 -1.15 -0.47 -2.30
N GLN A 24 -1.58 -0.94 -1.14
CA GLN A 24 -2.31 -2.19 -0.97
C GLN A 24 -3.69 -1.93 -0.37
N GLN A 25 -4.67 -2.73 -0.76
CA GLN A 25 -6.02 -2.69 -0.20
C GLN A 25 -6.40 -4.08 0.30
N TYR A 26 -6.77 -4.17 1.56
CA TYR A 26 -7.23 -5.41 2.20
C TYR A 26 -8.67 -5.22 2.67
N PHE A 27 -9.49 -6.26 2.49
CA PHE A 27 -10.86 -6.29 2.99
C PHE A 27 -10.90 -7.19 4.23
N CYS A 28 -11.01 -6.57 5.40
CA CYS A 28 -11.14 -7.27 6.68
C CYS A 28 -12.49 -6.91 7.30
N SER A 29 -13.26 -7.92 7.70
CA SER A 29 -14.43 -7.71 8.55
C SER A 29 -13.99 -7.59 10.01
N ALA A 30 -14.84 -7.04 10.88
CA ALA A 30 -14.53 -6.95 12.31
C ALA A 30 -14.35 -8.31 12.99
N ALA A 31 -14.89 -9.39 12.40
CA ALA A 31 -14.75 -10.75 12.91
C ALA A 31 -13.44 -11.43 12.45
N ASP A 32 -12.80 -10.92 11.39
CA ASP A 32 -11.65 -11.59 10.75
C ASP A 32 -10.31 -11.10 11.31
N VAL A 33 -10.07 -11.34 12.60
CA VAL A 33 -8.85 -10.90 13.30
C VAL A 33 -7.59 -11.49 12.66
N GLU A 34 -7.59 -12.78 12.32
CA GLU A 34 -6.44 -13.42 11.67
C GLU A 34 -6.13 -12.82 10.31
N LYS A 35 -7.17 -12.49 9.52
CA LYS A 35 -7.01 -11.86 8.22
C LYS A 35 -6.41 -10.47 8.34
N PHE A 36 -6.80 -9.71 9.37
CA PHE A 36 -6.19 -8.42 9.68
C PHE A 36 -4.70 -8.58 10.01
N ILE A 37 -4.35 -9.49 10.93
CA ILE A 37 -2.96 -9.74 11.32
C ILE A 37 -2.11 -10.14 10.10
N ASN A 38 -2.61 -11.05 9.27
CA ASN A 38 -1.91 -11.49 8.06
C ASN A 38 -1.77 -10.36 7.03
N SER A 39 -2.78 -9.50 6.88
CA SER A 39 -2.71 -8.34 6.01
C SER A 39 -1.65 -7.33 6.46
N VAL A 40 -1.54 -7.10 7.78
CA VAL A 40 -0.49 -6.23 8.36
C VAL A 40 0.90 -6.84 8.14
N LYS A 41 1.07 -8.15 8.30
CA LYS A 41 2.34 -8.84 8.04
C LYS A 41 2.74 -8.73 6.56
N ASP A 42 1.80 -8.97 5.64
CA ASP A 42 2.03 -8.92 4.19
C ASP A 42 2.45 -7.51 3.73
N ILE A 43 1.73 -6.46 4.14
CA ILE A 43 2.10 -5.09 3.74
C ILE A 43 3.45 -4.67 4.33
N SER A 44 3.75 -5.09 5.56
CA SER A 44 5.05 -4.83 6.19
C SER A 44 6.18 -5.45 5.38
N GLN A 45 6.08 -6.73 5.02
CA GLN A 45 7.09 -7.42 4.22
C GLN A 45 7.28 -6.75 2.85
N LYS A 46 6.20 -6.41 2.15
CA LYS A 46 6.26 -5.73 0.86
C LYS A 46 6.93 -4.37 0.93
N ILE A 47 6.59 -3.55 1.94
CA ILE A 47 7.19 -2.22 2.10
C ILE A 47 8.70 -2.32 2.37
N HIS A 48 9.14 -3.28 3.17
CA HIS A 48 10.56 -3.48 3.48
C HIS A 48 11.36 -4.05 2.30
N ALA A 49 10.71 -4.76 1.38
CA ALA A 49 11.34 -5.25 0.15
C ALA A 49 11.54 -4.13 -0.91
N LEU A 50 10.81 -3.02 -0.80
CA LEU A 50 10.88 -1.92 -1.76
C LEU A 50 12.01 -0.94 -1.42
N PRO A 51 12.70 -0.37 -2.42
CA PRO A 51 13.77 0.59 -2.19
C PRO A 51 13.24 1.81 -1.42
N PRO A 52 13.96 2.36 -0.45
CA PRO A 52 13.47 3.45 0.38
C PRO A 52 13.00 4.63 -0.46
N LEU A 53 11.93 5.31 -0.02
CA LEU A 53 11.51 6.54 -0.68
C LEU A 53 12.63 7.58 -0.59
N PRO A 54 12.79 8.44 -1.61
CA PRO A 54 13.76 9.52 -1.55
C PRO A 54 13.49 10.35 -0.29
N LYS A 55 14.54 10.57 0.50
CA LYS A 55 14.45 11.47 1.67
C LYS A 55 14.00 12.83 1.15
N LYS A 56 12.98 13.43 1.76
CA LYS A 56 12.66 14.83 1.49
C LYS A 56 13.92 15.65 1.77
N THR A 57 14.51 16.23 0.73
CA THR A 57 15.38 17.38 0.89
C THR A 57 14.50 18.54 1.33
N GLU A 58 14.82 19.14 2.48
CA GLU A 58 14.25 20.39 2.94
C GLU A 58 14.47 21.52 1.92
#